data_AF-A0A951DI58-F1
#
_entry.id   AF-A0A951DI58-F1
#
_cell.length_a   1.000
_cell.length_b   1.000
_cell.length_c   1.000
_cell.angle_alpha   90.00
_cell.angle_beta   90.00
_cell.angle_gamma   90.00
#
_symmetry.space_group_name_H-M   'P 1'
#
loop_
_entity.id
_entity.type
_entity.pdbx_description
1 polymer ?
#
loop_
_entity_poly.entity_id
_entity_poly.type
_entity_poly.pdbx_seq_one_letter_code
_entity_poly.pdbx_strand_id
1 'polypeptide(L)'
;CHILQCMTRQSSDIAQGVDAKKATGKKHAEQGAGDQGLMFGFACRETPELMPAPIMFAHQLGRALAEARKSKKIKWLRPDAKTQVSVVYEGYKVIHIDTVVISTQHTPEVSHKDISDAMRLLAVKTLPAEYIDRKTRFLINPTGRFVIGGPQGDAGLTGRKIIVDTYGGMGRHGGGAFSGKDPSKVDRSAAYMGRYVAKNVVAAGLADRCEVQFAYAIGYPEPVSVSVNTFGTSKVAEEKIERAVQEVFSFKPANIVKQLDLLRPIYRKTTNYGHFGKRDKEITWEHADKAKELLRAVGL
;
A
#
# COMPACT_ATOMS: atom_id res chain seq x y z
N CYS A 1 -22.50 19.42 -6.40
CA CYS A 1 -21.38 19.48 -7.36
C CYS A 1 -21.92 19.11 -8.75
N HIS A 2 -21.24 19.54 -9.82
CA HIS A 2 -21.55 19.06 -11.17
C HIS A 2 -20.79 17.76 -11.45
N ILE A 3 -21.43 16.81 -12.16
CA ILE A 3 -20.83 15.54 -12.56
C ILE A 3 -20.75 15.53 -14.09
N LEU A 4 -19.53 15.41 -14.61
CA LEU A 4 -19.24 15.31 -16.04
C LEU A 4 -18.70 13.91 -16.33
N GLN A 5 -19.25 13.24 -17.34
CA GLN A 5 -18.87 11.87 -17.71
C GLN A 5 -18.33 11.84 -19.15
N CYS A 6 -17.05 11.54 -19.28
CA CYS A 6 -16.34 11.45 -20.56
C CYS A 6 -15.68 10.07 -20.72
N MET A 7 -16.46 8.99 -20.60
CA MET A 7 -15.95 7.61 -20.69
C MET A 7 -16.03 7.07 -22.12
N THR A 8 -14.97 6.41 -22.58
CA THR A 8 -14.89 5.72 -23.88
C THR A 8 -14.71 4.21 -23.69
N ARG A 9 -14.87 3.43 -24.77
CA ARG A 9 -14.48 2.01 -24.79
C ARG A 9 -12.95 1.88 -24.82
N GLN A 10 -12.44 0.74 -24.35
CA GLN A 10 -11.01 0.40 -24.50
C GLN A 10 -10.68 0.21 -25.99
N SER A 11 -9.46 0.63 -26.40
CA SER A 11 -8.96 0.36 -27.75
C SER A 11 -8.90 -1.14 -28.04
N SER A 12 -9.36 -1.53 -29.23
CA SER A 12 -9.27 -2.92 -29.72
C SER A 12 -7.83 -3.42 -29.83
N ASP A 13 -6.90 -2.53 -30.18
CA ASP A 13 -5.48 -2.87 -30.39
C ASP A 13 -4.79 -3.21 -29.06
N ILE A 14 -5.25 -2.61 -27.96
CA ILE A 14 -4.82 -2.97 -26.61
C ILE A 14 -5.51 -4.27 -26.18
N ALA A 15 -6.82 -4.40 -26.42
CA ALA A 15 -7.60 -5.56 -26.00
C ALA A 15 -7.04 -6.88 -26.56
N GLN A 16 -6.61 -6.93 -27.82
CA GLN A 16 -6.03 -8.16 -28.41
C GLN A 16 -4.74 -8.64 -27.71
N GLY A 17 -3.95 -7.73 -27.12
CA GLY A 17 -2.75 -8.08 -26.37
C GLY A 17 -3.07 -8.68 -25.00
N VAL A 18 -4.12 -8.17 -24.36
CA VAL A 18 -4.56 -8.58 -23.01
C VAL A 18 -5.44 -9.81 -23.04
N ASP A 19 -6.34 -9.93 -24.00
CA ASP A 19 -7.29 -11.04 -24.09
C ASP A 19 -6.57 -12.38 -24.34
N ALA A 20 -7.04 -13.46 -23.73
CA ALA A 20 -6.53 -14.82 -23.99
C ALA A 20 -6.91 -15.38 -25.39
N LYS A 21 -7.25 -14.51 -26.35
CA LYS A 21 -7.65 -14.89 -27.71
C LYS A 21 -6.45 -14.90 -28.64
N LYS A 22 -6.44 -15.83 -29.61
CA LYS A 22 -5.49 -15.80 -30.73
C LYS A 22 -5.75 -14.53 -31.55
N ALA A 23 -4.68 -13.82 -31.88
CA ALA A 23 -4.68 -12.65 -32.76
C ALA A 23 -3.48 -12.75 -33.72
N THR A 24 -3.60 -12.19 -34.92
CA THR A 24 -2.53 -12.18 -35.92
C THR A 24 -1.29 -11.47 -35.33
N GLY A 25 -0.15 -12.17 -35.31
CA GLY A 25 1.10 -11.66 -34.71
C GLY A 25 1.31 -12.02 -33.23
N LYS A 26 0.33 -12.61 -32.53
CA LYS A 26 0.45 -13.04 -31.13
C LYS A 26 1.03 -14.46 -31.05
N LYS A 27 2.19 -14.61 -30.38
CA LYS A 27 2.87 -15.92 -30.22
C LYS A 27 2.18 -16.89 -29.24
N HIS A 28 1.36 -16.37 -28.32
CA HIS A 28 0.73 -17.16 -27.25
C HIS A 28 -0.78 -16.86 -27.11
N ALA A 29 -1.59 -17.87 -26.80
CA ALA A 29 -3.02 -17.74 -26.51
C ALA A 29 -3.30 -17.62 -24.99
N GLU A 30 -2.44 -16.88 -24.28
CA GLU A 30 -2.57 -16.60 -22.85
C GLU A 30 -2.82 -15.10 -22.63
N GLN A 31 -3.43 -14.75 -21.49
CA GLN A 31 -3.60 -13.35 -21.11
C GLN A 31 -2.23 -12.71 -20.82
N GLY A 32 -1.88 -11.69 -21.62
CA GLY A 32 -0.68 -10.90 -21.44
C GLY A 32 -0.85 -9.77 -20.43
N ALA A 33 0.25 -9.10 -20.09
CA ALA A 33 0.19 -7.89 -19.28
C ALA A 33 -0.60 -6.78 -20.00
N GLY A 34 -1.43 -6.07 -19.23
CA GLY A 34 -2.24 -4.94 -19.71
C GLY A 34 -1.45 -3.74 -20.23
N ASP A 35 -0.21 -3.60 -19.77
CA ASP A 35 0.75 -2.57 -20.14
C ASP A 35 2.16 -3.07 -19.78
N GLN A 36 3.19 -2.36 -20.23
CA GLN A 36 4.53 -2.50 -19.66
C GLN A 36 4.57 -1.90 -18.26
N GLY A 37 5.48 -2.37 -17.42
CA GLY A 37 5.65 -1.73 -16.11
C GLY A 37 6.61 -2.45 -15.19
N LEU A 38 6.99 -1.73 -14.14
CA LEU A 38 7.81 -2.19 -13.03
C LEU A 38 6.94 -2.18 -11.77
N MET A 39 7.00 -3.22 -10.96
CA MET A 39 6.22 -3.31 -9.73
C MET A 39 7.10 -3.75 -8.57
N PHE A 40 6.76 -3.25 -7.38
CA PHE A 40 7.49 -3.54 -6.16
C PHE A 40 6.54 -4.01 -5.06
N GLY A 41 6.95 -5.08 -4.39
CA GLY A 41 6.39 -5.61 -3.16
C GLY A 41 7.31 -5.33 -1.99
N PHE A 42 6.79 -4.99 -0.82
CA PHE A 42 7.62 -4.78 0.37
C PHE A 42 6.96 -5.32 1.65
N ALA A 43 7.76 -5.90 2.53
CA ALA A 43 7.39 -6.25 3.89
C ALA A 43 8.59 -6.13 4.85
N CYS A 44 8.31 -5.86 6.11
CA CYS A 44 9.32 -5.84 7.19
C CYS A 44 8.67 -6.14 8.54
N ARG A 45 9.48 -6.44 9.57
CA ARG A 45 8.99 -6.77 10.92
C ARG A 45 8.72 -5.57 11.83
N GLU A 46 8.74 -4.35 11.31
CA GLU A 46 8.60 -3.13 12.12
C GLU A 46 7.21 -2.99 12.79
N THR A 47 6.16 -3.51 12.16
CA THR A 47 4.80 -3.54 12.72
C THR A 47 4.16 -4.92 12.59
N PRO A 48 3.12 -5.23 13.38
CA PRO A 48 2.39 -6.51 13.28
C PRO A 48 1.76 -6.77 11.91
N GLU A 49 1.47 -5.71 11.15
CA GLU A 49 0.97 -5.79 9.76
C GLU A 49 2.04 -6.18 8.75
N LEU A 50 3.29 -6.32 9.19
CA LEU A 50 4.49 -6.46 8.37
C LEU A 50 4.71 -5.27 7.43
N MET A 51 4.47 -4.06 7.92
CA MET A 51 4.60 -2.79 7.19
C MET A 51 5.67 -1.90 7.81
N PRO A 52 6.25 -0.94 7.04
CA PRO A 52 7.11 0.08 7.61
C PRO A 52 6.34 0.93 8.64
N ALA A 53 6.96 1.21 9.79
CA ALA A 53 6.30 1.91 10.89
C ALA A 53 5.77 3.31 10.53
N PRO A 54 6.52 4.21 9.84
CA PRO A 54 6.08 5.59 9.57
C PRO A 54 4.77 5.66 8.79
N ILE A 55 4.67 4.88 7.71
CA ILE A 55 3.47 4.86 6.87
C ILE A 55 2.29 4.20 7.61
N MET A 56 2.57 3.13 8.36
CA MET A 56 1.52 2.44 9.09
C MET A 56 0.92 3.33 10.18
N PHE A 57 1.77 4.04 10.92
CA PHE A 57 1.39 5.00 11.95
C PHE A 57 0.60 6.19 11.37
N ALA A 58 1.04 6.76 10.24
CA ALA A 58 0.29 7.81 9.55
C ALA A 58 -1.10 7.31 9.12
N HIS A 59 -1.21 6.11 8.55
CA HIS A 59 -2.50 5.53 8.19
C HIS A 59 -3.41 5.25 9.39
N GLN A 60 -2.85 4.80 10.52
CA GLN A 60 -3.60 4.59 11.76
C GLN A 60 -4.19 5.91 12.27
N LEU A 61 -3.40 6.99 12.30
CA LEU A 61 -3.88 8.33 12.65
C LEU A 61 -5.00 8.81 11.72
N GLY A 62 -4.82 8.64 10.41
CA GLY A 62 -5.85 8.99 9.42
C GLY A 62 -7.17 8.25 9.65
N ARG A 63 -7.12 6.95 9.96
CA ARG A 63 -8.30 6.16 10.30
C ARG A 63 -8.96 6.63 11.60
N ALA A 64 -8.17 6.86 12.64
CA ALA A 64 -8.66 7.33 13.94
C ALA A 64 -9.34 8.70 13.83
N LEU A 65 -8.79 9.64 13.04
CA LEU A 65 -9.42 10.93 12.74
C LEU A 65 -10.77 10.76 12.04
N ALA A 66 -10.81 9.91 11.02
CA ALA A 66 -12.04 9.67 10.28
C ALA A 66 -13.11 8.99 11.14
N GLU A 67 -12.73 8.07 12.02
CA GLU A 67 -13.62 7.43 12.98
C GLU A 67 -14.14 8.42 14.02
N ALA A 68 -13.28 9.26 14.62
CA ALA A 68 -13.66 10.28 15.58
C ALA A 68 -14.67 11.28 14.99
N ARG A 69 -14.47 11.65 13.71
CA ARG A 69 -15.41 12.48 12.96
C ARG A 69 -16.73 11.76 12.68
N LYS A 70 -16.68 10.55 12.10
CA LYS A 70 -17.88 9.80 11.68
C LYS A 70 -18.74 9.34 12.85
N SER A 71 -18.13 9.04 14.00
CA SER A 71 -18.83 8.73 15.25
C SER A 71 -19.47 9.96 15.90
N LYS A 72 -19.21 11.17 15.39
CA LYS A 72 -19.68 12.46 15.93
C LYS A 72 -19.21 12.75 17.37
N LYS A 73 -18.20 12.01 17.88
CA LYS A 73 -17.57 12.28 19.18
C LYS A 73 -16.86 13.63 19.18
N ILE A 74 -16.21 13.99 18.08
CA ILE A 74 -15.57 15.30 17.88
C ILE A 74 -16.33 16.03 16.76
N LYS A 75 -17.33 16.82 17.14
CA LYS A 75 -18.31 17.43 16.21
C LYS A 75 -17.73 18.50 15.30
N TRP A 76 -16.64 19.13 15.70
CA TRP A 76 -15.99 20.20 14.92
C TRP A 76 -15.06 19.67 13.82
N LEU A 77 -14.77 18.36 13.76
CA LEU A 77 -13.95 17.79 12.69
C LEU A 77 -14.68 17.82 11.34
N ARG A 78 -13.95 18.22 10.30
CA ARG A 78 -14.40 18.14 8.91
C ARG A 78 -13.58 17.10 8.12
N PRO A 79 -13.99 16.73 6.90
CA PRO A 79 -13.44 15.54 6.23
C PRO A 79 -11.98 15.58 5.82
N ASP A 80 -11.43 16.75 5.47
CA ASP A 80 -10.06 16.86 4.97
C ASP A 80 -9.04 16.84 6.11
N ALA A 81 -8.11 15.88 6.08
CA ALA A 81 -7.07 15.75 7.10
C ALA A 81 -5.80 15.12 6.52
N LYS A 82 -4.66 15.51 7.08
CA LYS A 82 -3.32 15.06 6.71
C LYS A 82 -2.59 14.63 7.97
N THR A 83 -1.84 13.54 7.85
CA THR A 83 -1.05 12.97 8.97
C THR A 83 0.34 12.63 8.47
N GLN A 84 1.34 12.87 9.31
CA GLN A 84 2.74 12.54 9.05
C GLN A 84 3.39 12.10 10.34
N VAL A 85 4.25 11.08 10.26
CA VAL A 85 4.99 10.56 11.41
C VAL A 85 6.45 10.42 11.01
N SER A 86 7.33 11.09 11.73
CA SER A 86 8.78 10.97 11.61
C SER A 86 9.29 10.05 12.71
N VAL A 87 10.03 9.02 12.31
CA VAL A 87 10.52 7.96 13.19
C VAL A 87 12.05 7.94 13.15
N VAL A 88 12.67 7.79 14.32
CA VAL A 88 14.12 7.62 14.44
C VAL A 88 14.46 6.13 14.40
N TYR A 89 15.47 5.80 13.61
CA TYR A 89 15.95 4.45 13.41
C TYR A 89 17.41 4.29 13.84
N GLU A 90 17.73 3.10 14.33
CA GLU A 90 19.10 2.59 14.40
C GLU A 90 19.17 1.36 13.47
N GLY A 91 19.80 1.52 12.31
CA GLY A 91 19.68 0.56 11.23
C GLY A 91 18.21 0.36 10.82
N TYR A 92 17.69 -0.85 11.02
CA TYR A 92 16.28 -1.20 10.72
C TYR A 92 15.38 -1.26 11.95
N LYS A 93 15.90 -0.92 13.13
CA LYS A 93 15.15 -0.93 14.39
C LYS A 93 14.51 0.44 14.63
N VAL A 94 13.21 0.46 14.87
CA VAL A 94 12.48 1.65 15.32
C VAL A 94 12.89 1.96 16.76
N ILE A 95 13.37 3.19 17.00
CA ILE A 95 13.80 3.63 18.33
C ILE A 95 12.71 4.46 19.01
N HIS A 96 12.23 5.52 18.37
CA HIS A 96 11.14 6.36 18.87
C HIS A 96 10.51 7.20 17.76
N ILE A 97 9.35 7.78 18.03
CA ILE A 97 8.69 8.77 17.17
C ILE A 97 9.20 10.16 17.55
N ASP A 98 9.91 10.81 16.63
CA ASP A 98 10.44 12.16 16.83
C ASP A 98 9.33 13.21 16.70
N THR A 99 8.54 13.14 15.63
CA THR A 99 7.53 14.15 15.33
C THR A 99 6.27 13.53 14.75
N VAL A 100 5.12 13.94 15.29
CA VAL A 100 3.78 13.67 14.74
C VAL A 100 3.18 14.98 14.25
N VAL A 101 2.78 15.04 12.99
CA VAL A 101 2.06 16.18 12.41
C VAL A 101 0.63 15.77 12.09
N ILE A 102 -0.33 16.56 12.55
CA ILE A 102 -1.74 16.40 12.20
C ILE A 102 -2.26 17.76 11.75
N SER A 103 -2.70 17.84 10.49
CA SER A 103 -3.45 18.97 9.97
C SER A 103 -4.86 18.51 9.66
N THR A 104 -5.84 18.95 10.43
CA THR A 104 -7.24 18.56 10.26
C THR A 104 -8.11 19.77 9.97
N GLN A 105 -9.02 19.61 9.01
CA GLN A 105 -10.05 20.58 8.73
C GLN A 105 -11.04 20.62 9.89
N HIS A 106 -11.53 21.82 10.20
CA HIS A 106 -12.40 22.04 11.35
C HIS A 106 -13.47 23.11 11.10
N THR A 107 -14.48 23.18 11.98
CA THR A 107 -15.45 24.29 11.98
C THR A 107 -14.78 25.59 12.44
N PRO A 108 -15.27 26.77 12.02
CA PRO A 108 -14.61 28.03 12.31
C PRO A 108 -14.63 28.45 13.78
N GLU A 109 -15.47 27.83 14.62
CA GLU A 109 -15.74 28.21 16.01
C GLU A 109 -14.81 27.52 17.03
N VAL A 110 -14.23 26.36 16.70
CA VAL A 110 -13.35 25.64 17.63
C VAL A 110 -12.01 26.37 17.79
N SER A 111 -11.52 26.49 19.02
CA SER A 111 -10.24 27.12 19.31
C SER A 111 -9.06 26.24 18.87
N HIS A 112 -7.93 26.85 18.51
CA HIS A 112 -6.72 26.09 18.17
C HIS A 112 -6.23 25.23 19.34
N LYS A 113 -6.39 25.71 20.59
CA LYS A 113 -6.06 24.94 21.79
C LYS A 113 -6.86 23.64 21.89
N ASP A 114 -8.18 23.70 21.69
CA ASP A 114 -9.03 22.51 21.75
C ASP A 114 -8.72 21.52 20.64
N ILE A 115 -8.38 22.02 19.43
CA ILE A 115 -7.88 21.18 18.34
C ILE A 115 -6.58 20.49 18.77
N SER A 116 -5.61 21.27 19.26
CA SER A 116 -4.30 20.77 19.68
C SER A 116 -4.42 19.68 20.75
N ASP A 117 -5.18 19.93 21.81
CA ASP A 117 -5.37 19.00 22.92
C ASP A 117 -6.05 17.72 22.45
N ALA A 118 -7.12 17.82 21.65
CA ALA A 118 -7.86 16.67 21.15
C ALA A 118 -7.04 15.81 20.18
N MET A 119 -6.29 16.43 19.25
CA MET A 119 -5.49 15.69 18.26
C MET A 119 -4.24 15.08 18.88
N ARG A 120 -3.63 15.74 19.87
CA ARG A 120 -2.55 15.15 20.65
C ARG A 120 -3.04 13.92 21.42
N LEU A 121 -4.19 14.02 22.10
CA LEU A 121 -4.78 12.87 22.81
C LEU A 121 -5.12 11.73 21.84
N LEU A 122 -5.68 12.04 20.68
CA LEU A 122 -5.95 11.06 19.63
C LEU A 122 -4.66 10.38 19.17
N ALA A 123 -3.59 11.13 18.93
CA ALA A 123 -2.31 10.59 18.50
C ALA A 123 -1.72 9.63 19.54
N VAL A 124 -1.67 10.05 20.82
CA VAL A 124 -1.14 9.22 21.92
C VAL A 124 -1.96 7.94 22.11
N LYS A 125 -3.28 7.98 21.89
CA LYS A 125 -4.14 6.78 21.97
C LYS A 125 -4.01 5.85 20.76
N THR A 126 -3.57 6.36 19.61
CA THR A 126 -3.56 5.61 18.35
C THR A 126 -2.22 4.94 18.09
N LEU A 127 -1.13 5.60 18.47
CA LEU A 127 0.23 5.16 18.20
C LEU A 127 0.75 4.23 19.32
N PRO A 128 1.71 3.34 19.04
CA PRO A 128 2.29 2.47 20.07
C PRO A 128 2.98 3.29 21.16
N ALA A 129 2.59 3.05 22.41
CA ALA A 129 3.04 3.85 23.54
C ALA A 129 4.55 3.72 23.79
N GLU A 130 5.13 2.56 23.45
CA GLU A 130 6.56 2.28 23.57
C GLU A 130 7.45 3.19 22.70
N TYR A 131 6.90 3.82 21.66
CA TYR A 131 7.63 4.72 20.77
C TYR A 131 7.34 6.21 21.03
N ILE A 132 6.47 6.54 21.99
CA ILE A 132 6.14 7.93 22.35
C ILE A 132 6.80 8.27 23.68
N ASP A 133 7.59 9.34 23.71
CA ASP A 133 8.24 9.82 24.92
C ASP A 133 8.07 11.34 25.11
N ARG A 134 8.79 11.90 26.09
CA ARG A 134 8.76 13.34 26.39
C ARG A 134 9.42 14.20 25.30
N LYS A 135 10.23 13.61 24.42
CA LYS A 135 10.91 14.27 23.30
C LYS A 135 10.02 14.30 22.05
N THR A 136 9.03 13.40 21.94
CA THR A 136 8.08 13.38 20.82
C THR A 136 7.37 14.73 20.67
N ARG A 137 7.54 15.36 19.51
CA ARG A 137 6.90 16.63 19.16
C ARG A 137 5.56 16.38 18.48
N PHE A 138 4.54 17.13 18.90
CA PHE A 138 3.22 17.11 18.27
C PHE A 138 2.96 18.46 17.61
N LEU A 139 2.93 18.47 16.27
CA LEU A 139 2.64 19.66 15.47
C LEU A 139 1.20 19.58 14.98
N ILE A 140 0.28 20.22 15.72
CA ILE A 140 -1.15 20.18 15.41
C ILE A 140 -1.57 21.48 14.72
N ASN A 141 -2.10 21.35 13.50
CA ASN A 141 -2.47 22.46 12.63
C ASN A 141 -1.42 23.58 12.66
N PRO A 142 -0.16 23.31 12.26
CA PRO A 142 0.96 24.24 12.46
C PRO A 142 0.81 25.55 11.68
N THR A 143 -0.03 25.57 10.63
CA THR A 143 -0.38 26.77 9.86
C THR A 143 -1.58 27.52 10.46
N GLY A 144 -2.07 27.12 11.64
CA GLY A 144 -3.23 27.69 12.30
C GLY A 144 -4.56 27.19 11.72
N ARG A 145 -5.31 28.09 11.09
CA ARG A 145 -6.73 27.85 10.73
C ARG A 145 -6.86 27.01 9.46
N PHE A 146 -7.69 25.97 9.49
CA PHE A 146 -8.01 25.10 8.34
C PHE A 146 -9.52 24.83 8.24
N VAL A 147 -10.28 25.81 7.74
CA VAL A 147 -11.76 25.72 7.66
C VAL A 147 -12.26 25.28 6.28
N ILE A 148 -11.64 25.80 5.22
CA ILE A 148 -11.94 25.45 3.82
C ILE A 148 -10.99 24.30 3.43
N GLY A 149 -11.54 23.22 2.86
CA GLY A 149 -10.79 22.02 2.50
C GLY A 149 -11.55 21.16 1.49
N GLY A 150 -11.00 20.00 1.16
CA GLY A 150 -11.53 19.14 0.10
C GLY A 150 -11.47 19.80 -1.29
N PRO A 151 -12.34 19.41 -2.23
CA PRO A 151 -12.31 19.94 -3.60
C PRO A 151 -12.50 21.45 -3.74
N GLN A 152 -13.01 22.12 -2.69
CA GLN A 152 -13.11 23.58 -2.65
C GLN A 152 -11.75 24.25 -2.37
N GLY A 153 -10.85 23.56 -1.66
CA GLY A 153 -9.54 24.07 -1.29
C GLY A 153 -8.41 23.64 -2.25
N ASP A 154 -8.50 22.45 -2.84
CA ASP A 154 -7.49 21.93 -3.77
C ASP A 154 -8.09 20.90 -4.74
N ALA A 155 -7.53 20.80 -5.94
CA ALA A 155 -7.99 19.86 -6.97
C ALA A 155 -7.51 18.43 -6.68
N GLY A 156 -8.45 17.47 -6.68
CA GLY A 156 -8.15 16.05 -6.51
C GLY A 156 -8.06 15.30 -7.84
N LEU A 157 -7.04 14.47 -8.02
CA LEU A 157 -6.88 13.58 -9.17
C LEU A 157 -6.56 12.15 -8.72
N THR A 158 -7.14 11.16 -9.40
CA THR A 158 -6.84 9.73 -9.21
C THR A 158 -5.34 9.48 -9.42
N GLY A 159 -4.72 8.68 -8.55
CA GLY A 159 -3.31 8.31 -8.70
C GLY A 159 -2.30 9.38 -8.28
N ARG A 160 -2.70 10.45 -7.58
CA ARG A 160 -1.76 11.46 -7.05
C ARG A 160 -1.32 11.21 -5.60
N LYS A 161 -1.47 9.97 -5.13
CA LYS A 161 -1.13 9.53 -3.77
C LYS A 161 -0.47 8.14 -3.74
N ILE A 162 0.19 7.72 -4.83
CA ILE A 162 0.76 6.36 -4.98
C ILE A 162 1.74 5.95 -3.87
N ILE A 163 2.51 6.88 -3.31
CA ILE A 163 3.41 6.59 -2.18
C ILE A 163 2.63 6.42 -0.87
N VAL A 164 1.54 7.16 -0.70
CA VAL A 164 0.59 6.98 0.42
C VAL A 164 -0.21 5.69 0.24
N ASP A 165 -0.49 5.26 -0.99
CA ASP A 165 -1.19 4.01 -1.26
C ASP A 165 -0.31 2.78 -0.96
N THR A 166 1.01 2.94 -0.92
CA THR A 166 2.00 1.85 -0.81
C THR A 166 2.75 1.87 0.53
N TYR A 167 4.04 2.20 0.50
CA TYR A 167 4.98 1.95 1.60
C TYR A 167 5.55 3.24 2.20
N GLY A 168 4.97 4.41 1.85
CA GLY A 168 5.33 5.71 2.41
C GLY A 168 6.78 6.13 2.16
N GLY A 169 7.37 5.68 1.07
CA GLY A 169 8.75 5.98 0.68
C GLY A 169 9.78 4.95 1.15
N MET A 170 9.35 3.92 1.89
CA MET A 170 10.19 2.75 2.17
C MET A 170 10.14 1.77 1.00
N GLY A 171 11.31 1.30 0.56
CA GLY A 171 11.41 0.51 -0.67
C GLY A 171 11.22 1.36 -1.92
N ARG A 172 10.96 0.71 -3.06
CA ARG A 172 10.83 1.36 -4.38
C ARG A 172 9.39 1.37 -4.88
N HIS A 173 9.13 2.22 -5.88
CA HIS A 173 7.82 2.33 -6.52
C HIS A 173 7.98 2.44 -8.04
N GLY A 174 7.19 1.68 -8.80
CA GLY A 174 7.32 1.63 -10.27
C GLY A 174 6.52 2.67 -11.05
N GLY A 175 5.73 3.48 -10.35
CA GLY A 175 5.01 4.65 -10.89
C GLY A 175 3.53 4.41 -11.20
N GLY A 176 3.11 3.16 -11.34
CA GLY A 176 1.72 2.78 -11.60
C GLY A 176 0.76 3.15 -10.46
N ALA A 177 -0.31 3.86 -10.76
CA ALA A 177 -1.42 4.10 -9.83
C ALA A 177 -2.36 2.89 -9.75
N PHE A 178 -3.08 2.74 -8.62
CA PHE A 178 -3.99 1.61 -8.41
C PHE A 178 -5.45 1.91 -8.73
N SER A 179 -6.06 2.93 -8.10
CA SER A 179 -7.51 3.21 -8.21
C SER A 179 -7.96 3.45 -9.66
N GLY A 180 -9.17 2.99 -9.99
CA GLY A 180 -9.75 3.11 -11.35
C GLY A 180 -9.36 2.00 -12.33
N LYS A 181 -8.44 1.10 -11.98
CA LYS A 181 -7.98 0.00 -12.85
C LYS A 181 -8.60 -1.34 -12.46
N ASP A 182 -8.99 -2.18 -13.42
CA ASP A 182 -9.37 -3.57 -13.17
C ASP A 182 -8.12 -4.49 -13.05
N PRO A 183 -8.25 -5.75 -12.61
CA PRO A 183 -7.11 -6.62 -12.30
C PRO A 183 -6.26 -7.06 -13.49
N SER A 184 -6.71 -6.86 -14.74
CA SER A 184 -5.86 -7.09 -15.91
C SER A 184 -4.71 -6.08 -16.01
N LYS A 185 -4.81 -4.94 -15.30
CA LYS A 185 -3.78 -3.90 -15.30
C LYS A 185 -2.76 -4.24 -14.23
N VAL A 186 -1.59 -4.67 -14.71
CA VAL A 186 -0.49 -5.15 -13.86
C VAL A 186 -0.06 -4.12 -12.82
N ASP A 187 -0.16 -2.82 -13.09
CA ASP A 187 0.11 -1.77 -12.08
C ASP A 187 -0.56 -2.04 -10.73
N ARG A 188 -1.79 -2.59 -10.74
CA ARG A 188 -2.49 -2.97 -9.51
C ARG A 188 -2.21 -4.43 -9.13
N SER A 189 -2.52 -5.37 -10.03
CA SER A 189 -2.51 -6.80 -9.68
C SER A 189 -1.11 -7.30 -9.36
N ALA A 190 -0.09 -6.88 -10.12
CA ALA A 190 1.30 -7.19 -9.83
C ALA A 190 1.79 -6.48 -8.56
N ALA A 191 1.48 -5.20 -8.32
CA ALA A 191 1.86 -4.58 -7.04
C ALA A 191 1.29 -5.31 -5.82
N TYR A 192 0.05 -5.81 -5.92
CA TYR A 192 -0.57 -6.64 -4.87
C TYR A 192 0.12 -7.99 -4.72
N MET A 193 0.47 -8.64 -5.83
CA MET A 193 1.23 -9.88 -5.81
C MET A 193 2.60 -9.68 -5.17
N GLY A 194 3.30 -8.59 -5.47
CA GLY A 194 4.57 -8.25 -4.83
C GLY A 194 4.42 -8.13 -3.32
N ARG A 195 3.38 -7.41 -2.85
CA ARG A 195 3.07 -7.34 -1.42
C ARG A 195 2.84 -8.73 -0.83
N TYR A 196 2.03 -9.55 -1.48
CA TYR A 196 1.70 -10.90 -1.02
C TYR A 196 2.94 -11.78 -0.86
N VAL A 197 3.83 -11.77 -1.86
CA VAL A 197 5.10 -12.51 -1.84
C VAL A 197 6.01 -12.01 -0.72
N ALA A 198 6.31 -10.70 -0.69
CA ALA A 198 7.20 -10.12 0.31
C ALA A 198 6.70 -10.39 1.75
N LYS A 199 5.38 -10.25 1.96
CA LYS A 199 4.75 -10.53 3.24
C LYS A 199 4.90 -11.99 3.65
N ASN A 200 4.70 -12.93 2.73
CA ASN A 200 4.87 -14.36 3.01
C ASN A 200 6.34 -14.72 3.32
N VAL A 201 7.31 -14.13 2.62
CA VAL A 201 8.74 -14.32 2.93
C VAL A 201 9.08 -13.86 4.35
N VAL A 202 8.63 -12.66 4.74
CA VAL A 202 8.88 -12.13 6.10
C VAL A 202 8.12 -12.92 7.16
N ALA A 203 6.85 -13.27 6.89
CA ALA A 203 6.03 -14.07 7.79
C ALA A 203 6.59 -15.48 8.03
N ALA A 204 7.19 -16.09 6.99
CA ALA A 204 7.88 -17.37 7.10
C ALA A 204 9.16 -17.31 7.97
N GLY A 205 9.65 -16.11 8.30
CA GLY A 205 10.91 -15.95 9.03
C GLY A 205 12.16 -16.15 8.18
N LEU A 206 12.01 -16.15 6.85
CA LEU A 206 13.15 -16.26 5.93
C LEU A 206 13.99 -14.98 5.88
N ALA A 207 13.39 -13.83 6.19
CA ALA A 207 14.06 -12.54 6.32
C ALA A 207 13.30 -11.60 7.27
N ASP A 208 13.99 -10.58 7.79
CA ASP A 208 13.36 -9.53 8.61
C ASP A 208 12.77 -8.40 7.75
N ARG A 209 13.28 -8.25 6.52
CA ARG A 209 12.77 -7.36 5.46
C ARG A 209 12.86 -8.07 4.12
N CYS A 210 11.92 -7.79 3.22
CA CYS A 210 11.95 -8.31 1.87
C CYS A 210 11.33 -7.29 0.91
N GLU A 211 12.05 -6.99 -0.17
CA GLU A 211 11.52 -6.33 -1.35
C GLU A 211 11.52 -7.32 -2.52
N VAL A 212 10.44 -7.31 -3.29
CA VAL A 212 10.30 -8.09 -4.52
C VAL A 212 10.08 -7.12 -5.66
N GLN A 213 10.92 -7.19 -6.69
CA GLN A 213 10.74 -6.44 -7.93
C GLN A 213 10.34 -7.40 -9.05
N PHE A 214 9.42 -6.98 -9.90
CA PHE A 214 9.20 -7.66 -11.18
C PHE A 214 8.67 -6.71 -12.24
N ALA A 215 8.84 -7.10 -13.50
CA ALA A 215 8.57 -6.26 -14.65
C ALA A 215 7.82 -7.02 -15.74
N TYR A 216 7.02 -6.32 -16.53
CA TYR A 216 6.30 -6.89 -17.67
C TYR A 216 6.55 -6.08 -18.94
N ALA A 217 6.52 -6.80 -20.07
CA ALA A 217 6.32 -6.22 -21.38
C ALA A 217 4.83 -6.35 -21.77
N ILE A 218 4.27 -5.32 -22.42
CA ILE A 218 2.86 -5.31 -22.83
C ILE A 218 2.53 -6.53 -23.70
N GLY A 219 1.43 -7.22 -23.39
CA GLY A 219 0.96 -8.39 -24.14
C GLY A 219 1.77 -9.68 -23.97
N TYR A 220 2.86 -9.67 -23.18
CA TYR A 220 3.63 -10.85 -22.84
C TYR A 220 3.14 -11.47 -21.51
N PRO A 221 2.93 -12.79 -21.42
CA PRO A 221 2.33 -13.41 -20.23
C PRO A 221 3.31 -13.65 -19.07
N GLU A 222 4.61 -13.82 -19.34
CA GLU A 222 5.62 -14.04 -18.30
C GLU A 222 6.24 -12.70 -17.84
N PRO A 223 6.70 -12.58 -16.58
CA PRO A 223 7.51 -11.44 -16.19
C PRO A 223 8.84 -11.45 -16.96
N VAL A 224 9.35 -10.27 -17.33
CA VAL A 224 10.69 -10.15 -17.94
C VAL A 224 11.81 -10.20 -16.90
N SER A 225 11.48 -9.98 -15.63
CA SER A 225 12.41 -10.12 -14.50
C SER A 225 11.62 -10.36 -13.22
N VAL A 226 12.16 -11.17 -12.31
CA VAL A 226 11.76 -11.27 -10.90
C VAL A 226 13.04 -11.19 -10.08
N SER A 227 13.09 -10.35 -9.05
CA SER A 227 14.24 -10.20 -8.16
C SER A 227 13.77 -10.05 -6.72
N VAL A 228 14.53 -10.65 -5.80
CA VAL A 228 14.30 -10.53 -4.36
C VAL A 228 15.50 -9.83 -3.71
N ASN A 229 15.23 -8.89 -2.80
CA ASN A 229 16.25 -8.26 -1.97
C ASN A 229 15.80 -8.25 -0.51
N THR A 230 16.57 -8.89 0.35
CA THR A 230 16.30 -9.02 1.79
C THR A 230 17.11 -8.04 2.64
N PHE A 231 17.89 -7.17 2.00
CA PHE A 231 18.70 -6.14 2.64
C PHE A 231 19.67 -6.72 3.69
N GLY A 232 20.23 -7.90 3.40
CA GLY A 232 21.15 -8.61 4.30
C GLY A 232 20.49 -9.18 5.55
N THR A 233 19.15 -9.31 5.58
CA THR A 233 18.41 -9.84 6.73
C THR A 233 17.96 -11.29 6.57
N SER A 234 18.32 -11.95 5.46
CA SER A 234 17.95 -13.34 5.19
C SER A 234 18.56 -14.30 6.22
N LYS A 235 17.83 -15.36 6.56
CA LYS A 235 18.29 -16.46 7.43
C LYS A 235 18.84 -17.65 6.65
N VAL A 236 18.68 -17.63 5.33
CA VAL A 236 19.28 -18.54 4.35
C VAL A 236 19.88 -17.73 3.20
N ALA A 237 20.60 -18.36 2.29
CA ALA A 237 21.10 -17.69 1.08
C ALA A 237 19.95 -17.02 0.30
N GLU A 238 20.12 -15.76 -0.09
CA GLU A 238 19.08 -14.96 -0.74
C GLU A 238 18.62 -15.59 -2.06
N GLU A 239 19.54 -16.23 -2.79
CA GLU A 239 19.26 -16.94 -4.04
C GLU A 239 18.38 -18.19 -3.82
N LYS A 240 18.37 -18.77 -2.60
CA LYS A 240 17.40 -19.82 -2.25
C LYS A 240 16.00 -19.23 -2.07
N ILE A 241 15.89 -18.06 -1.45
CA ILE A 241 14.60 -17.37 -1.28
C ILE A 241 14.05 -16.95 -2.64
N GLU A 242 14.88 -16.39 -3.51
CA GLU A 242 14.46 -15.99 -4.86
C GLU A 242 13.94 -17.19 -5.68
N ARG A 243 14.64 -18.32 -5.65
CA ARG A 243 14.17 -19.56 -6.31
C ARG A 243 12.87 -20.08 -5.71
N ALA A 244 12.78 -20.14 -4.38
CA ALA A 244 11.56 -20.57 -3.70
C ALA A 244 10.36 -19.67 -4.04
N VAL A 245 10.57 -18.36 -4.18
CA VAL A 245 9.54 -17.43 -4.62
C VAL A 245 9.05 -17.75 -6.03
N GLN A 246 9.96 -18.03 -6.97
CA GLN A 246 9.60 -18.38 -8.35
C GLN A 246 8.95 -19.77 -8.48
N GLU A 247 9.20 -20.68 -7.53
CA GLU A 247 8.56 -21.99 -7.45
C GLU A 247 7.14 -21.93 -6.85
N VAL A 248 6.98 -21.22 -5.73
CA VAL A 248 5.74 -21.20 -4.96
C VAL A 248 4.69 -20.27 -5.57
N PHE A 249 5.12 -19.22 -6.26
CA PHE A 249 4.23 -18.18 -6.77
C PHE A 249 4.29 -18.08 -8.29
N SER A 250 3.13 -17.94 -8.91
CA SER A 250 3.06 -17.62 -10.33
C SER A 250 2.91 -16.11 -10.55
N PHE A 251 3.75 -15.56 -11.42
CA PHE A 251 3.72 -14.14 -11.79
C PHE A 251 2.99 -13.88 -13.12
N LYS A 252 2.38 -14.88 -13.77
CA LYS A 252 1.50 -14.62 -14.93
C LYS A 252 0.27 -13.78 -14.53
N PRO A 253 -0.13 -12.74 -15.29
CA PRO A 253 -1.26 -11.89 -14.94
C PRO A 253 -2.56 -12.65 -14.62
N ALA A 254 -2.93 -13.64 -15.44
CA ALA A 254 -4.11 -14.48 -15.19
C ALA A 254 -4.00 -15.28 -13.88
N ASN A 255 -2.82 -15.82 -13.59
CA ASN A 255 -2.59 -16.57 -12.37
C ASN A 255 -2.57 -15.67 -11.14
N ILE A 256 -2.09 -14.42 -11.24
CA ILE A 256 -2.19 -13.45 -10.15
C ILE A 256 -3.66 -13.18 -9.81
N VAL A 257 -4.48 -12.93 -10.84
CA VAL A 257 -5.92 -12.70 -10.67
C VAL A 257 -6.60 -13.87 -9.98
N LYS A 258 -6.22 -15.11 -10.34
CA LYS A 258 -6.75 -16.34 -9.72
C LYS A 258 -6.24 -16.56 -8.29
N GLN A 259 -4.92 -16.48 -8.07
CA GLN A 259 -4.28 -16.71 -6.77
C GLN A 259 -4.81 -15.75 -5.71
N LEU A 260 -5.05 -14.49 -6.09
CA LEU A 260 -5.54 -13.45 -5.19
C LEU A 260 -7.06 -13.24 -5.27
N ASP A 261 -7.78 -14.04 -6.05
CA ASP A 261 -9.24 -13.92 -6.20
C ASP A 261 -9.69 -12.46 -6.45
N LEU A 262 -9.18 -11.85 -7.53
CA LEU A 262 -9.32 -10.41 -7.76
C LEU A 262 -10.59 -10.01 -8.52
N LEU A 263 -11.34 -10.95 -9.12
CA LEU A 263 -12.56 -10.64 -9.87
C LEU A 263 -13.78 -10.46 -8.95
N ARG A 264 -13.64 -9.57 -7.96
CA ARG A 264 -14.65 -9.27 -6.94
C ARG A 264 -14.73 -7.77 -6.67
N PRO A 265 -15.88 -7.25 -6.19
CA PRO A 265 -16.07 -5.82 -5.93
C PRO A 265 -15.43 -5.34 -4.60
N ILE A 266 -14.17 -5.68 -4.36
CA ILE A 266 -13.47 -5.44 -3.07
C ILE A 266 -12.71 -4.10 -2.99
N TYR A 267 -12.51 -3.43 -4.12
CA TYR A 267 -11.53 -2.32 -4.24
C TYR A 267 -11.91 -1.02 -3.54
N ARG A 268 -13.19 -0.81 -3.19
CA ARG A 268 -13.59 0.39 -2.45
C ARG A 268 -12.89 0.47 -1.09
N LYS A 269 -12.56 -0.68 -0.49
CA LYS A 269 -11.90 -0.83 0.80
C LYS A 269 -10.46 -0.30 0.82
N THR A 270 -9.83 -0.18 -0.34
CA THR A 270 -8.40 0.20 -0.46
C THR A 270 -8.22 1.67 -0.81
N THR A 271 -9.28 2.41 -1.15
CA THR A 271 -9.22 3.79 -1.67
C THR A 271 -8.74 4.85 -0.66
N ASN A 272 -8.46 4.44 0.58
CA ASN A 272 -7.99 5.31 1.65
C ASN A 272 -7.19 4.49 2.68
N TYR A 273 -6.20 5.15 3.29
CA TYR A 273 -5.36 4.59 4.36
C TYR A 273 -4.54 3.37 3.91
N GLY A 274 -3.95 3.45 2.72
CA GLY A 274 -3.07 2.45 2.13
C GLY A 274 -3.81 1.30 1.46
N HIS A 275 -3.18 0.66 0.48
CA HIS A 275 -3.65 -0.60 -0.10
C HIS A 275 -3.13 -1.82 0.68
N PHE A 276 -2.10 -1.62 1.50
CA PHE A 276 -1.37 -2.66 2.22
C PHE A 276 -1.46 -2.48 3.74
N GLY A 277 -1.21 -3.55 4.48
CA GLY A 277 -1.27 -3.59 5.94
C GLY A 277 -2.68 -3.53 6.54
N LYS A 278 -3.71 -3.80 5.74
CA LYS A 278 -5.10 -3.85 6.23
C LYS A 278 -5.43 -5.25 6.74
N ARG A 279 -6.06 -5.32 7.91
CA ARG A 279 -6.60 -6.56 8.48
C ARG A 279 -8.05 -6.75 8.01
N ASP A 280 -8.22 -7.21 6.78
CA ASP A 280 -9.53 -7.53 6.20
C ASP A 280 -9.40 -8.84 5.41
N LYS A 281 -10.28 -9.81 5.70
CA LYS A 281 -10.22 -11.15 5.09
C LYS A 281 -10.40 -11.11 3.57
N GLU A 282 -11.12 -10.12 3.04
CA GLU A 282 -11.33 -10.00 1.59
C GLU A 282 -10.09 -9.44 0.85
N ILE A 283 -9.13 -8.87 1.58
CA ILE A 283 -7.85 -8.37 1.07
C ILE A 283 -6.84 -9.54 1.08
N THR A 284 -6.97 -10.39 0.07
CA THR A 284 -6.23 -11.66 -0.10
C THR A 284 -4.72 -11.47 -0.19
N TRP A 285 -4.23 -10.38 -0.76
CA TRP A 285 -2.78 -10.10 -0.82
C TRP A 285 -2.16 -9.75 0.54
N GLU A 286 -2.97 -9.59 1.60
CA GLU A 286 -2.48 -9.47 2.97
C GLU A 286 -2.44 -10.81 3.71
N HIS A 287 -2.76 -11.94 3.06
CA HIS A 287 -2.66 -13.26 3.68
C HIS A 287 -1.19 -13.73 3.72
N ALA A 288 -0.87 -14.57 4.69
CA ALA A 288 0.47 -15.16 4.89
C ALA A 288 0.42 -16.70 4.85
N ASP A 289 -0.43 -17.22 3.97
CA ASP A 289 -0.78 -18.64 3.82
C ASP A 289 0.25 -19.47 3.04
N LYS A 290 1.18 -18.82 2.33
CA LYS A 290 2.28 -19.45 1.57
C LYS A 290 3.57 -19.59 2.36
N ALA A 291 3.60 -19.15 3.62
CA ALA A 291 4.79 -19.25 4.47
C ALA A 291 5.32 -20.68 4.63
N LYS A 292 4.43 -21.68 4.81
CA LYS A 292 4.83 -23.10 4.92
C LYS A 292 5.37 -23.68 3.61
N GLU A 293 4.79 -23.28 2.48
CA GLU A 293 5.27 -23.70 1.15
C GLU A 293 6.66 -23.14 0.88
N LEU A 294 6.90 -21.88 1.23
CA LEU A 294 8.22 -21.25 1.13
C LEU A 294 9.28 -21.95 1.99
N LEU A 295 8.95 -22.29 3.24
CA LEU A 295 9.87 -23.02 4.13
C LEU A 295 10.29 -24.35 3.51
N ARG A 296 9.33 -25.14 3.01
CA ARG A 296 9.62 -26.40 2.32
C ARG A 296 10.52 -26.19 1.09
N ALA A 297 10.23 -25.18 0.27
CA ALA A 297 11.00 -24.90 -0.94
C ALA A 297 12.46 -24.48 -0.65
N VAL A 298 12.75 -23.89 0.52
CA VAL A 298 14.13 -23.61 0.96
C VAL A 298 14.77 -24.75 1.76
N GLY A 299 14.03 -25.82 2.05
CA GLY A 299 14.49 -27.00 2.79
C GLY A 299 14.39 -26.87 4.33
N LEU A 300 13.42 -26.11 4.84
CA LEU A 300 13.14 -25.90 6.27
C LEU A 300 11.75 -26.39 6.70
#